data_AF-K1S6M9-F1
#
_entry.id   AF-K1S6M9-F1
#
_cell.length_a   1.000
_cell.length_b   1.000
_cell.length_c   1.000
_cell.angle_alpha   90.00
_cell.angle_beta   90.00
_cell.angle_gamma   90.00
#
_symmetry.space_group_name_H-M   'P 1'
#
loop_
_entity.id
_entity.type
_entity.pdbx_description
1 polymer ?
#
loop_
_entity_poly.entity_id
_entity_poly.type
_entity_poly.pdbx_seq_one_letter_code
_entity_poly.pdbx_strand_id
1 'polypeptide(L)'
;YGDTEKPQDYLDSFVAYVNENKDRIEAIRIACTRPSDMTRAQLRELKLELDKENFTESSLNEAASAVSNERIVADIIAFVRRAVLKTPLVNHDDRVKMAFSKLISAHHFSKMQLDLLEKIKVYMLHESILNTETFEAPAFKMDGGFARFNKKFGGQLTEIIREINTYIYEGAA
;
A
#
# COMPACT_ATOMS: atom_id res chain seq x y z
N TYR A 1 30.93 21.59 -4.35
CA TYR A 1 29.76 22.36 -3.89
C TYR A 1 28.57 21.45 -4.03
N GLY A 2 28.18 20.77 -2.94
CA GLY A 2 27.07 19.83 -2.92
C GLY A 2 25.93 20.46 -2.15
N ASP A 3 24.97 21.04 -2.87
CA ASP A 3 23.64 21.32 -2.33
C ASP A 3 22.89 19.99 -2.29
N THR A 4 23.25 19.13 -1.33
CA THR A 4 22.37 18.04 -0.94
C THR A 4 21.39 18.65 0.05
N GLU A 5 20.14 18.85 -0.40
CA GLU A 5 19.01 19.07 0.50
C GLU A 5 19.10 18.06 1.64
N LYS A 6 18.99 18.51 2.89
CA LYS A 6 19.10 17.57 4.01
C LYS A 6 17.95 16.58 3.90
N PRO A 7 18.15 15.29 4.25
CA PRO A 7 17.08 14.30 4.23
C PRO A 7 15.79 14.76 4.93
N GLN A 8 15.92 15.53 6.00
CA GLN A 8 14.78 16.14 6.69
C GLN A 8 14.07 17.20 5.84
N ASP A 9 14.81 18.11 5.22
CA ASP A 9 14.25 19.19 4.39
C ASP A 9 13.47 18.60 3.20
N TYR A 10 14.00 17.54 2.58
CA TYR A 10 13.31 16.84 1.49
C TYR A 10 11.98 16.20 1.95
N LEU A 11 11.95 15.57 3.13
CA LEU A 11 10.72 15.01 3.70
C LEU A 11 9.72 16.11 4.07
N ASP A 12 10.19 17.25 4.58
CA ASP A 12 9.34 18.40 4.91
C ASP A 12 8.73 19.02 3.65
N SER A 13 9.52 19.15 2.57
CA SER A 13 9.08 19.56 1.24
C SER A 13 8.00 18.63 0.70
N PHE A 14 8.18 17.31 0.82
CA PHE A 14 7.17 16.31 0.46
C PHE A 14 5.87 16.49 1.26
N VAL A 15 5.98 16.67 2.59
CA VAL A 15 4.81 16.88 3.46
C VAL A 15 4.05 18.14 3.08
N ALA A 16 4.76 19.24 2.81
CA ALA A 16 4.16 20.50 2.36
C ALA A 16 3.41 20.31 1.04
N TYR A 17 4.08 19.76 0.02
CA TYR A 17 3.48 19.53 -1.30
C TYR A 17 2.21 18.68 -1.22
N VAL A 18 2.24 17.55 -0.51
CA VAL A 18 1.09 16.66 -0.37
C VAL A 18 -0.06 17.37 0.34
N ASN A 19 0.20 18.15 1.40
CA ASN A 19 -0.85 18.86 2.13
C ASN A 19 -1.48 20.00 1.33
N GLU A 20 -0.70 20.69 0.50
CA GLU A 20 -1.18 21.76 -0.37
C GLU A 20 -2.04 21.23 -1.54
N ASN A 21 -1.78 19.99 -1.97
CA ASN A 21 -2.41 19.42 -3.16
C ASN A 21 -3.46 18.32 -2.88
N LYS A 22 -3.63 17.87 -1.64
CA LYS A 22 -4.56 16.78 -1.28
C LYS A 22 -6.01 16.97 -1.72
N ASP A 23 -6.46 18.23 -1.82
CA ASP A 23 -7.83 18.55 -2.24
C ASP A 23 -7.95 18.75 -3.76
N ARG A 24 -6.82 18.93 -4.45
CA ARG A 24 -6.73 19.21 -5.90
C ARG A 24 -6.37 17.97 -6.72
N ILE A 25 -5.51 17.11 -6.18
CA ILE A 25 -5.04 15.90 -6.86
C ILE A 25 -5.83 14.70 -6.34
N GLU A 26 -6.65 14.13 -7.22
CA GLU A 26 -7.53 12.99 -6.90
C GLU A 26 -6.76 11.81 -6.30
N ALA A 27 -5.64 11.45 -6.91
CA ALA A 27 -4.87 10.30 -6.50
C ALA A 27 -4.29 10.45 -5.07
N ILE A 28 -3.93 11.67 -4.66
CA ILE A 28 -3.52 11.97 -3.27
C ILE A 28 -4.73 11.82 -2.35
N ARG A 29 -5.89 12.37 -2.73
CA ARG A 29 -7.12 12.27 -1.91
C ARG A 29 -7.54 10.82 -1.68
N ILE A 30 -7.47 9.98 -2.70
CA ILE A 30 -7.79 8.55 -2.60
C ILE A 30 -6.80 7.84 -1.67
N ALA A 31 -5.50 8.10 -1.79
CA ALA A 31 -4.49 7.53 -0.88
C ALA A 31 -4.79 7.81 0.60
N CYS A 32 -5.27 9.02 0.91
CA CYS A 32 -5.60 9.43 2.26
C CYS A 32 -6.94 8.85 2.76
N THR A 33 -7.97 8.83 1.92
CA THR A 33 -9.35 8.57 2.37
C THR A 33 -9.81 7.14 2.13
N ARG A 34 -9.45 6.56 0.98
CA ARG A 34 -9.91 5.24 0.53
C ARG A 34 -8.80 4.50 -0.23
N PRO A 35 -7.63 4.25 0.39
CA PRO A 35 -6.50 3.60 -0.27
C PRO A 35 -6.85 2.21 -0.79
N SER A 36 -7.81 1.53 -0.15
CA SER A 36 -8.35 0.22 -0.56
C SER A 36 -9.07 0.26 -1.91
N ASP A 37 -9.63 1.40 -2.28
CA ASP A 37 -10.35 1.61 -3.55
C ASP A 37 -9.39 2.00 -4.69
N MET A 38 -8.11 2.24 -4.39
CA MET A 38 -7.16 2.71 -5.38
C MET A 38 -6.98 1.67 -6.50
N THR A 39 -7.11 2.12 -7.74
CA THR A 39 -6.83 1.30 -8.93
C THR A 39 -5.35 1.38 -9.30
N ARG A 40 -4.88 0.46 -10.15
CA ARG A 40 -3.51 0.52 -10.68
C ARG A 40 -3.24 1.81 -11.46
N ALA A 41 -4.25 2.31 -12.18
CA ALA A 41 -4.17 3.56 -12.92
C ALA A 41 -4.00 4.76 -11.99
N GLN A 42 -4.77 4.81 -10.89
CA GLN A 42 -4.67 5.87 -9.89
C GLN A 42 -3.34 5.84 -9.12
N LEU A 43 -2.81 4.65 -8.80
CA LEU A 43 -1.48 4.56 -8.20
C LEU A 43 -0.39 5.06 -9.16
N ARG A 44 -0.52 4.74 -10.45
CA ARG A 44 0.42 5.23 -11.46
C ARG A 44 0.34 6.75 -11.60
N GLU A 45 -0.86 7.30 -11.60
CA GLU A 45 -1.09 8.76 -11.59
C GLU A 45 -0.48 9.41 -10.34
N LEU A 46 -0.70 8.84 -9.15
CA LEU A 46 -0.07 9.32 -7.91
C LEU A 46 1.45 9.36 -8.03
N LYS A 47 2.06 8.27 -8.49
CA LYS A 47 3.51 8.18 -8.68
C LYS A 47 3.99 9.24 -9.68
N LEU A 48 3.29 9.42 -10.80
CA LEU A 48 3.61 10.43 -11.80
C LEU A 48 3.52 11.87 -11.25
N GLU A 49 2.48 12.19 -10.49
CA GLU A 49 2.33 13.54 -9.93
C GLU A 49 3.37 13.87 -8.86
N LEU A 50 3.83 12.87 -8.11
CA LEU A 50 4.89 13.04 -7.13
C LEU A 50 6.27 13.11 -7.80
N ASP A 51 6.51 12.28 -8.82
CA ASP A 51 7.77 12.25 -9.58
C ASP A 51 8.04 13.56 -10.33
N LYS A 52 7.00 14.28 -10.79
CA LYS A 52 7.15 15.63 -11.38
C LYS A 52 7.83 16.63 -10.45
N GLU A 53 7.63 16.46 -9.15
CA GLU A 53 8.24 17.30 -8.10
C GLU A 53 9.48 16.62 -7.48
N ASN A 54 10.02 15.58 -8.14
CA ASN A 54 11.14 14.76 -7.70
C ASN A 54 10.88 13.90 -6.46
N PHE A 55 9.61 13.68 -6.09
CA PHE A 55 9.23 12.80 -4.99
C PHE A 55 9.10 11.34 -5.43
N THR A 56 10.23 10.64 -5.49
CA THR A 56 10.24 9.19 -5.81
C THR A 56 10.15 8.33 -4.55
N GLU A 57 9.57 7.13 -4.67
CA GLU A 57 9.49 6.16 -3.56
C GLU A 57 10.90 5.78 -3.05
N SER A 58 11.90 5.64 -3.92
CA SER A 58 13.29 5.36 -3.51
C SER A 58 13.85 6.50 -2.68
N SER A 59 13.76 7.74 -3.18
CA SER A 59 14.28 8.93 -2.51
C SER A 59 13.59 9.18 -1.17
N LEU A 60 12.28 8.94 -1.07
CA LEU A 60 11.53 9.02 0.19
C LEU A 60 12.00 7.97 1.20
N ASN A 61 12.24 6.72 0.76
CA ASN A 61 12.78 5.68 1.63
C ASN A 61 14.21 5.97 2.10
N GLU A 62 15.07 6.47 1.22
CA GLU A 62 16.44 6.88 1.54
C GLU A 62 16.43 8.02 2.57
N ALA A 63 15.64 9.07 2.32
CA ALA A 63 15.55 10.20 3.22
C ALA A 63 14.95 9.80 4.58
N ALA A 64 13.88 9.01 4.60
CA ALA A 64 13.28 8.51 5.83
C ALA A 64 14.25 7.65 6.63
N SER A 65 15.01 6.77 5.95
CA SER A 65 16.01 5.92 6.61
C SER A 65 17.15 6.73 7.21
N ALA A 66 17.61 7.76 6.50
CA ALA A 66 18.67 8.65 6.97
C ALA A 66 18.24 9.46 8.20
N VAL A 67 16.99 9.94 8.23
CA VAL A 67 16.44 10.69 9.37
C VAL A 67 16.21 9.80 10.59
N SER A 68 15.66 8.59 10.40
CA SER A 68 15.37 7.68 11.53
C SER A 68 16.58 6.89 12.02
N ASN A 69 17.67 6.83 11.24
CA ASN A 69 18.78 5.88 11.43
C ASN A 69 18.34 4.41 11.41
N GLU A 70 17.25 4.09 10.69
CA GLU A 70 16.71 2.75 10.54
C GLU A 70 16.42 2.47 9.06
N ARG A 71 16.45 1.20 8.64
CA ARG A 71 16.08 0.86 7.26
C ARG A 71 14.57 0.95 7.08
N ILE A 72 14.12 1.93 6.28
CA ILE A 72 12.73 2.13 5.91
C ILE A 72 12.50 1.63 4.48
N VAL A 73 11.47 0.79 4.31
CA VAL A 73 10.97 0.31 3.01
C VAL A 73 9.45 0.38 3.05
N ALA A 74 8.90 1.52 2.64
CA ALA A 74 7.47 1.81 2.61
C ALA A 74 7.04 2.21 1.19
N ASP A 75 5.78 1.92 0.85
CA ASP A 75 5.20 2.35 -0.41
C ASP A 75 4.78 3.82 -0.40
N ILE A 76 4.63 4.39 -1.60
CA ILE A 76 4.24 5.79 -1.77
C ILE A 76 2.91 6.14 -1.06
N ILE A 77 1.97 5.19 -0.98
CA ILE A 77 0.69 5.37 -0.27
C ILE A 77 0.95 5.60 1.23
N ALA A 78 1.86 4.83 1.84
CA ALA A 78 2.26 5.00 3.24
C ALA A 78 2.82 6.40 3.51
N PHE A 79 3.69 6.91 2.63
CA PHE A 79 4.27 8.24 2.74
C PHE A 79 3.19 9.33 2.67
N VAL A 80 2.31 9.27 1.68
CA VAL A 80 1.22 10.23 1.51
C VAL A 80 0.28 10.22 2.73
N ARG A 81 -0.07 9.03 3.23
CA ARG A 81 -0.89 8.90 4.44
C ARG A 81 -0.20 9.47 5.67
N ARG A 82 1.10 9.20 5.87
CA ARG A 82 1.88 9.81 6.96
C ARG A 82 1.89 11.33 6.87
N ALA A 83 2.09 11.89 5.67
CA ALA A 83 2.14 13.33 5.48
C ALA A 83 0.82 14.04 5.84
N VAL A 84 -0.32 13.43 5.53
CA VAL A 84 -1.65 14.05 5.74
C VAL A 84 -2.28 13.66 7.08
N LEU A 85 -2.25 12.38 7.42
CA LEU A 85 -2.93 11.81 8.58
C LEU A 85 -2.01 11.64 9.80
N LYS A 86 -0.71 11.90 9.65
CA LYS A 86 0.30 11.71 10.70
C LYS A 86 0.36 10.28 11.22
N THR A 87 0.04 9.30 10.37
CA THR A 87 0.15 7.88 10.72
C THR A 87 1.61 7.47 10.89
N PRO A 88 1.91 6.46 11.75
CA PRO A 88 3.23 5.86 11.82
C PRO A 88 3.68 5.34 10.44
N LEU A 89 4.97 5.47 10.14
CA LEU A 89 5.56 4.83 8.97
C LEU A 89 6.01 3.42 9.38
N VAL A 90 5.37 2.41 8.79
CA VAL A 90 5.69 1.00 9.00
C VAL A 90 6.19 0.44 7.68
N ASN A 91 7.20 -0.41 7.73
CA ASN A 91 7.70 -1.11 6.55
C ASN A 91 6.58 -1.90 5.88
N HIS A 92 6.56 -1.87 4.55
CA HIS A 92 5.53 -2.47 3.71
C HIS A 92 5.35 -3.95 4.03
N ASP A 93 6.45 -4.72 4.06
CA ASP A 93 6.46 -6.14 4.42
C ASP A 93 5.80 -6.42 5.77
N ASP A 94 6.13 -5.64 6.79
CA ASP A 94 5.65 -5.86 8.16
C ASP A 94 4.16 -5.59 8.24
N ARG A 95 3.70 -4.54 7.55
CA ARG A 95 2.28 -4.18 7.46
C ARG A 95 1.46 -5.24 6.74
N VAL A 96 1.97 -5.79 5.63
CA VAL A 96 1.34 -6.88 4.89
C VAL A 96 1.29 -8.15 5.75
N LYS A 97 2.41 -8.56 6.36
CA LYS A 97 2.48 -9.75 7.22
C LYS A 97 1.52 -9.63 8.40
N MET A 98 1.47 -8.47 9.06
CA MET A 98 0.56 -8.21 10.17
C MET A 98 -0.91 -8.29 9.73
N ALA A 99 -1.28 -7.70 8.59
CA ALA A 99 -2.64 -7.74 8.07
C ALA A 99 -3.12 -9.17 7.79
N PHE A 100 -2.30 -9.98 7.12
CA PHE A 100 -2.63 -11.38 6.86
C PHE A 100 -2.67 -12.22 8.15
N SER A 101 -1.74 -12.00 9.07
CA SER A 101 -1.76 -12.67 10.38
C SER A 101 -3.06 -12.37 11.12
N LYS A 102 -3.49 -11.11 11.14
CA LYS A 102 -4.72 -10.70 11.83
C LYS A 102 -5.96 -11.30 11.19
N LEU A 103 -6.07 -11.28 9.86
CA LEU A 103 -7.15 -11.94 9.13
C LEU A 103 -7.22 -13.43 9.48
N ILE A 104 -6.09 -14.14 9.42
CA ILE A 104 -6.02 -15.58 9.69
C ILE A 104 -6.41 -15.90 11.13
N SER A 105 -6.07 -15.05 12.09
CA SER A 105 -6.47 -15.22 13.49
C SER A 105 -7.95 -14.89 13.76
N ALA A 106 -8.56 -14.01 12.96
CA ALA A 106 -9.95 -13.59 13.13
C ALA A 106 -10.97 -14.57 12.53
N HIS A 107 -10.55 -15.43 11.60
CA HIS A 107 -11.43 -16.30 10.82
C HIS A 107 -10.96 -17.75 10.81
N HIS A 108 -11.88 -18.66 10.48
CA HIS A 108 -11.55 -20.08 10.27
C HIS A 108 -11.45 -20.36 8.78
N PHE A 109 -10.22 -20.58 8.30
CA PHE A 109 -9.95 -20.94 6.91
C PHE A 109 -9.64 -22.43 6.76
N SER A 110 -10.15 -23.03 5.69
CA SER A 110 -9.70 -24.36 5.26
C SER A 110 -8.22 -24.32 4.82
N LYS A 111 -7.57 -25.48 4.77
CA LYS A 111 -6.17 -25.58 4.29
C LYS A 111 -5.99 -24.98 2.90
N MET A 112 -6.92 -25.26 1.98
CA MET A 112 -6.93 -24.67 0.64
C MET A 112 -7.01 -23.13 0.68
N GLN A 113 -7.88 -22.57 1.52
CA GLN A 113 -8.02 -21.10 1.62
C GLN A 113 -6.76 -20.48 2.21
N LEU A 114 -6.13 -21.10 3.21
CA LEU A 114 -4.85 -20.66 3.75
C LEU A 114 -3.75 -20.63 2.67
N ASP A 115 -3.67 -21.65 1.82
CA ASP A 115 -2.68 -21.69 0.74
C ASP A 115 -2.93 -20.59 -0.32
N LEU A 116 -4.19 -20.25 -0.60
CA LEU A 116 -4.53 -19.12 -1.47
C LEU A 116 -4.21 -17.76 -0.82
N LEU A 117 -4.50 -17.62 0.48
CA LEU A 117 -4.15 -16.41 1.24
C LEU A 117 -2.64 -16.22 1.27
N GLU A 118 -1.85 -17.29 1.44
CA GLU A 118 -0.40 -17.24 1.36
C GLU A 118 0.06 -16.75 -0.02
N LYS A 119 -0.56 -17.24 -1.09
CA LYS A 119 -0.25 -16.77 -2.46
C LYS A 119 -0.53 -15.28 -2.63
N ILE A 120 -1.67 -14.80 -2.13
CA ILE A 120 -2.02 -13.37 -2.17
C ILE A 120 -1.03 -12.57 -1.32
N LYS A 121 -0.67 -13.05 -0.12
CA LYS A 121 0.31 -12.39 0.76
C LYS A 121 1.65 -12.23 0.08
N VAL A 122 2.19 -13.29 -0.53
CA VAL A 122 3.49 -13.25 -1.24
C VAL A 122 3.44 -12.26 -2.40
N TYR A 123 2.34 -12.21 -3.15
CA TYR A 123 2.17 -11.19 -4.19
C TYR A 123 2.17 -9.78 -3.59
N MET A 124 1.46 -9.59 -2.48
CA MET A 124 1.35 -8.32 -1.78
C MET A 124 2.63 -7.86 -1.09
N LEU A 125 3.66 -8.68 -0.94
CA LEU A 125 4.98 -8.22 -0.45
C LEU A 125 5.72 -7.34 -1.48
N HIS A 126 5.27 -7.34 -2.73
CA HIS A 126 5.89 -6.58 -3.82
C HIS A 126 4.94 -5.58 -4.46
N GLU A 127 3.72 -5.45 -3.94
CA GLU A 127 2.61 -4.77 -4.62
C GLU A 127 1.86 -3.91 -3.61
N SER A 128 1.62 -2.65 -3.96
CA SER A 128 1.02 -1.68 -3.04
C SER A 128 -0.50 -1.71 -3.01
N ILE A 129 -1.18 -2.55 -3.81
CA ILE A 129 -2.66 -2.53 -3.91
C ILE A 129 -3.20 -3.95 -4.00
N LEU A 130 -4.19 -4.23 -3.15
CA LEU A 130 -5.03 -5.42 -3.23
C LEU A 130 -6.47 -5.03 -3.61
N ASN A 131 -6.88 -5.33 -4.84
CA ASN A 131 -8.25 -5.13 -5.30
C ASN A 131 -8.65 -6.26 -6.28
N THR A 132 -9.79 -6.15 -6.93
CA THR A 132 -10.23 -7.15 -7.92
C THR A 132 -9.27 -7.23 -9.12
N GLU A 133 -8.67 -6.12 -9.56
CA GLU A 133 -7.70 -6.06 -10.66
C GLU A 133 -6.40 -6.81 -10.31
N THR A 134 -6.07 -6.95 -9.01
CA THR A 134 -4.92 -7.76 -8.57
C THR A 134 -4.98 -9.17 -9.15
N PHE A 135 -6.17 -9.74 -9.27
CA PHE A 135 -6.37 -11.10 -9.78
C PHE A 135 -6.31 -11.20 -11.31
N GLU A 136 -6.14 -10.08 -12.01
CA GLU A 136 -5.84 -10.05 -13.44
C GLU A 136 -4.35 -10.25 -13.73
N ALA A 137 -3.49 -10.16 -12.71
CA ALA A 137 -2.05 -10.40 -12.87
C ALA A 137 -1.79 -11.86 -13.29
N PRO A 138 -0.75 -12.14 -14.10
CA PRO A 138 -0.44 -13.50 -14.57
C PRO A 138 -0.39 -14.54 -13.44
N ALA A 139 0.14 -14.16 -12.28
CA ALA A 139 0.22 -14.99 -11.07
C ALA A 139 -1.15 -15.57 -10.63
N PHE A 140 -2.25 -14.87 -10.86
CA PHE A 140 -3.60 -15.31 -10.50
C PHE A 140 -4.43 -15.73 -11.72
N LYS A 141 -4.21 -15.10 -12.88
CA LYS A 141 -4.92 -15.42 -14.11
C LYS A 141 -4.74 -16.88 -14.53
N MET A 142 -3.52 -17.41 -14.42
CA MET A 142 -3.24 -18.82 -14.74
C MET A 142 -4.04 -19.79 -13.85
N ASP A 143 -4.45 -19.34 -12.67
CA ASP A 143 -5.27 -20.10 -11.72
C ASP A 143 -6.77 -19.77 -11.80
N GLY A 144 -7.22 -19.08 -12.84
CA GLY A 144 -8.61 -18.72 -13.09
C GLY A 144 -9.06 -17.36 -12.54
N GLY A 145 -8.12 -16.51 -12.14
CA GLY A 145 -8.37 -15.11 -11.75
C GLY A 145 -9.37 -14.93 -10.62
N PHE A 146 -9.99 -13.75 -10.56
CA PHE A 146 -10.87 -13.37 -9.45
C PHE A 146 -12.03 -14.36 -9.27
N ALA A 147 -12.70 -14.74 -10.36
CA ALA A 147 -13.87 -15.61 -10.30
C ALA A 147 -13.59 -16.97 -9.64
N ARG A 148 -12.45 -17.60 -9.99
CA ARG A 148 -12.09 -18.90 -9.40
C ARG A 148 -11.67 -18.77 -7.95
N PHE A 149 -10.94 -17.72 -7.58
CA PHE A 149 -10.59 -17.47 -6.19
C PHE A 149 -11.84 -17.19 -5.36
N ASN A 150 -12.73 -16.31 -5.85
CA ASN A 150 -13.96 -15.96 -5.16
C ASN A 150 -14.83 -17.20 -4.89
N LYS A 151 -14.94 -18.12 -5.84
CA LYS A 151 -15.64 -19.39 -5.65
C LYS A 151 -15.03 -20.24 -4.52
N LYS A 152 -13.69 -20.29 -4.41
CA LYS A 152 -12.99 -21.03 -3.33
C LYS A 152 -13.16 -20.38 -1.95
N PHE A 153 -13.48 -19.09 -1.91
CA PHE A 153 -13.87 -18.35 -0.71
C PHE A 153 -15.39 -18.26 -0.54
N GLY A 154 -16.18 -19.09 -1.23
CA GLY A 154 -17.64 -19.12 -1.06
C GLY A 154 -18.34 -17.82 -1.45
N GLY A 155 -17.73 -17.01 -2.32
CA GLY A 155 -18.26 -15.69 -2.72
C GLY A 155 -17.81 -14.53 -1.81
N GLN A 156 -16.98 -14.77 -0.80
CA GLN A 156 -16.60 -13.78 0.20
C GLN A 156 -15.25 -13.09 -0.06
N LEU A 157 -14.63 -13.30 -1.23
CA LEU A 157 -13.28 -12.76 -1.49
C LEU A 157 -13.24 -11.23 -1.46
N THR A 158 -14.29 -10.55 -1.92
CA THR A 158 -14.38 -9.09 -1.85
C THR A 158 -14.31 -8.58 -0.41
N GLU A 159 -15.02 -9.22 0.52
CA GLU A 159 -14.98 -8.84 1.94
C GLU A 159 -13.63 -9.15 2.57
N ILE A 160 -13.02 -10.29 2.22
CA ILE A 160 -11.67 -10.64 2.66
C ILE A 160 -10.66 -9.60 2.19
N ILE A 161 -10.72 -9.17 0.93
CA ILE A 161 -9.86 -8.11 0.39
C ILE A 161 -10.07 -6.81 1.16
N ARG A 162 -11.32 -6.42 1.40
CA ARG A 162 -11.66 -5.20 2.16
C ARG A 162 -11.05 -5.25 3.56
N GLU A 163 -11.21 -6.37 4.26
CA GLU A 163 -10.66 -6.55 5.61
C GLU A 163 -9.13 -6.52 5.65
N ILE A 164 -8.46 -7.21 4.71
CA ILE A 164 -7.00 -7.13 4.57
C ILE A 164 -6.57 -5.67 4.36
N ASN A 165 -7.24 -4.93 3.47
CA ASN A 165 -6.90 -3.55 3.19
C ASN A 165 -7.12 -2.63 4.41
N THR A 166 -8.18 -2.84 5.19
CA THR A 166 -8.38 -2.13 6.46
C THR A 166 -7.21 -2.38 7.41
N TYR A 167 -6.75 -3.62 7.55
CA TYR A 167 -5.57 -3.92 8.38
C TYR A 167 -4.27 -3.35 7.83
N ILE A 168 -4.14 -3.23 6.50
CA ILE A 168 -2.97 -2.59 5.88
C ILE A 168 -2.97 -1.08 6.15
N TYR A 169 -4.07 -0.36 5.93
CA TYR A 169 -4.01 1.10 5.86
C TYR A 169 -4.58 1.84 7.05
N GLU A 170 -5.61 1.32 7.69
CA GLU A 170 -6.38 2.08 8.67
C GLU A 170 -5.83 1.85 10.09
N GLY A 171 -5.03 0.79 10.28
CA GLY A 171 -4.74 0.30 11.62
C GLY A 171 -6.06 -0.19 12.23
N ALA A 172 -6.07 -1.37 12.83
CA ALA A 172 -7.30 -1.79 13.46
C ALA A 172 -7.62 -0.83 14.62
N ALA A 173 -8.81 -0.23 14.57
CA ALA A 173 -9.44 0.39 15.72
C ALA A 173 -9.46 -0.58 16.92
#